data_AF-A0A8T6IDU6-F1
#
_entry.id   AF-A0A8T6IDU6-F1
#
_cell.length_a   1.000
_cell.length_b   1.000
_cell.length_c   1.000
_cell.angle_alpha   90.00
_cell.angle_beta   90.00
_cell.angle_gamma   90.00
#
_symmetry.space_group_name_H-M   'P 1'
#
loop_
_entity.id
_entity.type
_entity.pdbx_description
1 polymer ?
#
loop_
_entity_poly.entity_id
_entity_poly.type
_entity_poly.pdbx_seq_one_letter_code
_entity_poly.pdbx_strand_id
1 'polypeptide(L)'
;MRTRPSGRLAGCAATLLAVCASGAGESCGPLRHDVAALRDTDIEQLSGHVIDRDRDYRVRDVAIVRQRIFATDREDENNRLFRAANRYHIDTREGVIADVILFRTGDRATARVLEESERALRAKSYLYDARVLVNRVCEDDIEVAVVTRDVWTLAPQVGFTRTGGEDRLEFGLSDGNVGGTGSELSASWFDDLDRSGIAVNYLDPNLGHSRTQLGVTVLDNDDGGRWAVELARPFFSLDTRRAWAVRMDQRESEQGLYLLDRKYAVLEAKTRSFEASRGFSNGLVDRFATRWSYGYRYEDRELAQLRGAPVDFRDRTLGYPWVSYERVEDDFAKSRNVDRLQSTEDIYLGRRYSLLVGYSDAAFGGDDDSRLVLNGSFQDGHRTADGRHLTLFGAQFDGLLDTDGGALTDFLGSVWLRYRYRQTPRLAFHASGTWSYARDLRADRQLLLGGDNGLRGFPNRYQAGDRSFVVTFEERYFSDLYLFRILRVGAALFADVGRAWFSGGPDEEPFGIIADVGVGLRFESTRTQRGRVLHLDFAWPLADGPGIGGAELTLTARQAL
;
A
#
# COMPACT_ATOMS: atom_id res chain seq x y z
N MET A 1 -41.61 -58.59 77.84
CA MET A 1 -40.23 -58.13 77.62
C MET A 1 -40.30 -57.01 76.59
N ARG A 2 -39.75 -55.83 76.95
CA ARG A 2 -39.23 -54.71 76.12
C ARG A 2 -39.64 -54.70 74.63
N THR A 3 -40.14 -53.66 73.96
CA THR A 3 -40.22 -52.18 74.09
C THR A 3 -40.85 -51.76 72.74
N ARG A 4 -42.14 -51.39 72.67
CA ARG A 4 -42.74 -50.06 72.41
C ARG A 4 -42.37 -49.33 71.09
N PRO A 5 -43.32 -48.55 70.54
CA PRO A 5 -43.61 -48.47 69.10
C PRO A 5 -43.32 -47.09 68.49
N SER A 6 -43.45 -46.96 67.17
CA SER A 6 -43.53 -45.65 66.52
C SER A 6 -44.57 -45.68 65.39
N GLY A 7 -45.67 -44.95 65.61
CA GLY A 7 -46.66 -44.63 64.60
C GLY A 7 -46.60 -43.14 64.23
N ARG A 8 -46.64 -42.92 62.91
CA ARG A 8 -47.38 -41.89 62.16
C ARG A 8 -47.09 -40.37 62.32
N LEU A 9 -46.87 -39.81 61.12
CA LEU A 9 -47.48 -38.63 60.48
C LEU A 9 -46.84 -37.23 60.65
N ALA A 10 -46.44 -36.71 59.47
CA ALA A 10 -46.69 -35.39 58.89
C ALA A 10 -46.03 -34.11 59.48
N GLY A 11 -45.13 -33.54 58.68
CA GLY A 11 -45.16 -32.14 58.24
C GLY A 11 -44.65 -31.04 59.18
N CYS A 12 -43.48 -30.46 58.88
CA CYS A 12 -43.30 -29.02 58.72
C CYS A 12 -41.86 -28.68 58.32
N ALA A 13 -41.75 -27.65 57.47
CA ALA A 13 -40.52 -27.07 56.98
C ALA A 13 -39.69 -26.41 58.08
N ALA A 14 -38.36 -26.53 57.99
CA ALA A 14 -37.42 -25.64 58.64
C ALA A 14 -36.15 -25.52 57.79
N THR A 15 -35.94 -24.27 57.38
CA THR A 15 -34.85 -23.65 56.64
C THR A 15 -33.47 -23.99 57.22
N LEU A 16 -32.52 -24.36 56.35
CA LEU A 16 -31.09 -24.34 56.67
C LEU A 16 -30.34 -23.70 55.51
N LEU A 17 -29.66 -22.61 55.85
CA LEU A 17 -28.96 -21.69 54.95
C LEU A 17 -27.95 -22.42 54.06
N ALA A 18 -28.21 -22.45 52.76
CA ALA A 18 -27.16 -22.55 51.77
C ALA A 18 -26.55 -21.15 51.62
N VAL A 19 -25.29 -21.03 52.02
CA VAL A 19 -24.44 -19.87 51.74
C VAL A 19 -24.39 -19.72 50.22
N CYS A 20 -25.17 -18.78 49.67
CA CYS A 20 -24.89 -18.22 48.37
C CYS A 20 -23.52 -17.55 48.48
N ALA A 21 -22.50 -18.17 47.90
CA ALA A 21 -21.34 -17.44 47.46
C ALA A 21 -21.84 -16.43 46.41
N SER A 22 -22.14 -15.22 46.86
CA SER A 22 -22.29 -14.05 46.02
C SER A 22 -20.93 -13.81 45.37
N GLY A 23 -20.69 -14.43 44.23
CA GLY A 23 -19.78 -13.83 43.26
C GLY A 23 -20.34 -12.43 43.01
N ALA A 24 -19.53 -11.40 43.29
CA ALA A 24 -19.80 -10.07 42.81
C ALA A 24 -19.92 -10.19 41.29
N GLY A 25 -21.16 -10.23 40.80
CA GLY A 25 -21.43 -10.38 39.38
C GLY A 25 -21.04 -9.10 38.70
N GLU A 26 -19.91 -9.12 37.99
CA GLU A 26 -19.61 -8.10 36.99
C GLU A 26 -20.84 -7.94 36.10
N SER A 27 -21.37 -6.73 36.00
CA SER A 27 -22.54 -6.49 35.15
C SER A 27 -22.12 -6.51 33.69
N CYS A 28 -22.02 -7.70 33.12
CA CYS A 28 -21.72 -7.88 31.71
C CYS A 28 -22.96 -7.61 30.84
N GLY A 29 -22.79 -6.85 29.77
CA GLY A 29 -23.78 -6.75 28.70
C GLY A 29 -24.00 -8.09 27.97
N PRO A 30 -25.08 -8.24 27.20
CA PRO A 30 -25.29 -9.43 26.37
C PRO A 30 -24.22 -9.56 25.29
N LEU A 31 -23.92 -10.80 24.88
CA LEU A 31 -23.13 -11.06 23.68
C LEU A 31 -23.88 -10.53 22.45
N ARG A 32 -23.18 -9.75 21.61
CA ARG A 32 -23.76 -9.24 20.35
C ARG A 32 -23.79 -10.28 19.24
N HIS A 33 -22.73 -11.06 19.15
CA HIS A 33 -22.57 -12.07 18.13
C HIS A 33 -22.21 -13.41 18.76
N ASP A 34 -22.84 -14.46 18.27
CA ASP A 34 -22.31 -15.81 18.45
C ASP A 34 -21.04 -15.93 17.60
N VAL A 35 -19.90 -16.20 18.26
CA VAL A 35 -18.59 -16.33 17.61
C VAL A 35 -18.61 -17.45 16.57
N ALA A 36 -19.42 -18.50 16.77
CA ALA A 36 -19.58 -19.57 15.79
C ALA A 36 -20.28 -19.07 14.52
N ALA A 37 -21.32 -18.25 14.65
CA ALA A 37 -22.09 -17.69 13.54
C ALA A 37 -21.29 -16.67 12.70
N LEU A 38 -20.26 -16.04 13.29
CA LEU A 38 -19.38 -15.10 12.57
C LEU A 38 -18.60 -15.77 11.44
N ARG A 39 -18.46 -17.10 11.42
CA ARG A 39 -17.76 -17.81 10.34
C ARG A 39 -18.49 -17.77 9.00
N ASP A 40 -19.82 -17.67 9.04
CA ASP A 40 -20.68 -17.76 7.86
C ASP A 40 -21.45 -16.45 7.58
N THR A 41 -21.19 -15.40 8.37
CA THR A 41 -21.78 -14.08 8.15
C THR A 41 -20.97 -13.28 7.12
N ASP A 42 -21.63 -12.59 6.17
CA ASP A 42 -20.95 -11.71 5.22
C ASP A 42 -20.12 -10.64 5.97
N ILE A 43 -18.80 -10.66 5.80
CA ILE A 43 -17.85 -9.76 6.51
C ILE A 43 -18.12 -8.27 6.25
N GLU A 44 -18.70 -7.96 5.10
CA GLU A 44 -19.11 -6.61 4.72
C GLU A 44 -20.31 -6.08 5.51
N GLN A 45 -21.09 -6.96 6.14
CA GLN A 45 -22.27 -6.63 6.96
C GLN A 45 -21.93 -6.55 8.46
N LEU A 46 -20.77 -7.08 8.86
CA LEU A 46 -20.33 -7.05 10.26
C LEU A 46 -20.00 -5.62 10.69
N SER A 47 -20.66 -5.18 11.77
CA SER A 47 -20.41 -3.90 12.43
C SER A 47 -20.28 -4.11 13.93
N GLY A 48 -19.25 -3.53 14.54
CA GLY A 48 -18.93 -3.72 15.95
C GLY A 48 -19.83 -2.89 16.87
N HIS A 49 -19.81 -3.22 18.16
CA HIS A 49 -20.33 -2.32 19.19
C HIS A 49 -19.42 -1.09 19.30
N VAL A 50 -20.02 0.10 19.21
CA VAL A 50 -19.29 1.36 19.42
C VAL A 50 -19.07 1.51 20.93
N ILE A 51 -17.80 1.49 21.32
CA ILE A 51 -17.38 1.79 22.69
C ILE A 51 -17.05 3.27 22.81
N ASP A 52 -16.99 3.76 24.05
CA ASP A 52 -16.54 5.12 24.35
C ASP A 52 -15.11 5.31 23.82
N ARG A 53 -14.89 6.39 23.04
CA ARG A 53 -13.59 6.70 22.44
C ARG A 53 -12.62 7.28 23.46
N ASP A 54 -13.12 7.83 24.56
CA ASP A 54 -12.33 8.53 25.57
C ASP A 54 -11.99 7.64 26.78
N ARG A 55 -12.41 6.36 26.76
CA ARG A 55 -12.18 5.38 27.83
C ARG A 55 -11.22 4.27 27.40
N ASP A 56 -10.36 3.87 28.33
CA ASP A 56 -9.53 2.68 28.22
C ASP A 56 -10.29 1.47 28.75
N TYR A 57 -10.28 0.38 27.99
CA TYR A 57 -10.85 -0.90 28.41
C TYR A 57 -9.75 -1.95 28.51
N ARG A 58 -9.86 -2.86 29.47
CA ARG A 58 -9.00 -4.03 29.55
C ARG A 58 -9.54 -5.13 28.63
N VAL A 59 -8.68 -5.69 27.79
CA VAL A 59 -9.06 -6.77 26.88
C VAL A 59 -9.07 -8.08 27.66
N ARG A 60 -10.24 -8.64 27.91
CA ARG A 60 -10.40 -9.88 28.68
C ARG A 60 -10.21 -11.13 27.82
N ASP A 61 -10.69 -11.09 26.59
CA ASP A 61 -10.58 -12.18 25.63
C ASP A 61 -10.53 -11.68 24.19
N VAL A 62 -9.81 -12.43 23.35
CA VAL A 62 -9.68 -12.16 21.91
C VAL A 62 -9.98 -13.44 21.14
N ALA A 63 -11.16 -13.50 20.53
CA ALA A 63 -11.56 -14.59 19.65
C ALA A 63 -11.17 -14.27 18.21
N ILE A 64 -10.29 -15.09 17.59
CA ILE A 64 -9.94 -14.95 16.17
C ILE A 64 -10.84 -15.88 15.34
N VAL A 65 -11.61 -15.31 14.43
CA VAL A 65 -12.54 -16.00 13.53
C VAL A 65 -12.06 -15.87 12.10
N ARG A 66 -11.56 -16.97 11.55
CA ARG A 66 -11.11 -17.06 10.15
C ARG A 66 -12.25 -17.59 9.28
N GLN A 67 -12.73 -16.76 8.37
CA GLN A 67 -13.76 -17.13 7.41
C GLN A 67 -13.14 -17.83 6.20
N ARG A 68 -13.92 -18.72 5.58
CA ARG A 68 -13.54 -19.41 4.34
C ARG A 68 -13.51 -18.42 3.18
N ILE A 69 -12.68 -18.69 2.17
CA ILE A 69 -12.68 -17.91 0.93
C ILE A 69 -14.10 -17.94 0.35
N PHE A 70 -14.66 -19.12 0.08
CA PHE A 70 -16.02 -19.27 -0.44
C PHE A 70 -16.99 -19.79 0.62
N ALA A 71 -18.18 -19.18 0.72
CA ALA A 71 -19.27 -19.59 1.60
C ALA A 71 -20.11 -20.68 0.92
N THR A 72 -19.65 -21.94 0.97
CA THR A 72 -20.28 -23.08 0.25
C THR A 72 -21.63 -23.52 0.83
N ASP A 73 -22.10 -22.87 1.89
CA ASP A 73 -23.47 -22.92 2.41
C ASP A 73 -24.45 -22.13 1.53
N ARG A 74 -23.96 -21.16 0.74
CA ARG A 74 -24.75 -20.43 -0.26
C ARG A 74 -24.79 -21.17 -1.58
N GLU A 75 -25.97 -21.28 -2.18
CA GLU A 75 -26.17 -22.03 -3.44
C GLU A 75 -25.28 -21.53 -4.60
N ASP A 76 -25.07 -20.21 -4.69
CA ASP A 76 -24.26 -19.56 -5.72
C ASP A 76 -22.74 -19.75 -5.57
N GLU A 77 -22.29 -20.19 -4.39
CA GLU A 77 -20.89 -20.54 -4.10
C GLU A 77 -20.69 -22.04 -3.84
N ASN A 78 -21.75 -22.85 -3.93
CA ASN A 78 -21.71 -24.26 -3.59
C ASN A 78 -21.38 -25.17 -4.78
N ASN A 79 -20.22 -24.97 -5.41
CA ASN A 79 -19.76 -25.78 -6.54
C ASN A 79 -18.47 -26.58 -6.23
N ARG A 80 -18.15 -27.56 -7.07
CA ARG A 80 -17.00 -28.45 -6.88
C ARG A 80 -15.67 -27.71 -6.88
N LEU A 81 -15.54 -26.64 -7.68
CA LEU A 81 -14.34 -25.83 -7.78
C LEU A 81 -14.08 -25.04 -6.48
N PHE A 82 -15.11 -24.40 -5.93
CA PHE A 82 -14.99 -23.58 -4.71
C PHE A 82 -14.79 -24.45 -3.47
N ARG A 83 -15.43 -25.63 -3.40
CA ARG A 83 -15.13 -26.63 -2.36
C ARG A 83 -13.69 -27.14 -2.45
N ALA A 84 -13.16 -27.35 -3.66
CA ALA A 84 -11.76 -27.74 -3.83
C ALA A 84 -10.80 -26.61 -3.43
N ALA A 85 -11.10 -25.36 -3.82
CA ALA A 85 -10.33 -24.20 -3.39
C ALA A 85 -10.30 -24.10 -1.85
N ASN A 86 -11.44 -24.16 -1.16
CA ASN A 86 -11.45 -24.15 0.31
C ASN A 86 -10.70 -25.34 0.94
N ARG A 87 -10.67 -26.52 0.28
CA ARG A 87 -9.95 -27.71 0.79
C ARG A 87 -8.43 -27.56 0.69
N TYR A 88 -7.93 -26.94 -0.37
CA TYR A 88 -6.50 -26.83 -0.65
C TYR A 88 -5.91 -25.47 -0.23
N HIS A 89 -6.75 -24.50 0.12
CA HIS A 89 -6.30 -23.25 0.72
C HIS A 89 -5.68 -23.51 2.10
N ILE A 90 -4.53 -22.90 2.34
CA ILE A 90 -3.89 -22.88 3.64
C ILE A 90 -4.32 -21.57 4.32
N ASP A 91 -5.16 -21.69 5.33
CA ASP A 91 -5.61 -20.53 6.10
C ASP A 91 -4.44 -19.83 6.79
N THR A 92 -4.52 -18.51 6.92
CA THR A 92 -3.61 -17.73 7.76
C THR A 92 -3.64 -18.26 9.19
N ARG A 93 -2.46 -18.42 9.81
CA ARG A 93 -2.35 -18.89 11.19
C ARG A 93 -2.84 -17.81 12.15
N GLU A 94 -3.52 -18.21 13.22
CA GLU A 94 -4.04 -17.28 14.23
C GLU A 94 -2.93 -16.44 14.89
N GLY A 95 -1.75 -17.02 15.09
CA GLY A 95 -0.57 -16.30 15.57
C GLY A 95 -0.16 -15.13 14.66
N VAL A 96 -0.29 -15.28 13.34
CA VAL A 96 0.04 -14.23 12.37
C VAL A 96 -0.97 -13.07 12.44
N ILE A 97 -2.26 -13.39 12.62
CA ILE A 97 -3.29 -12.38 12.86
C ILE A 97 -3.03 -11.66 14.20
N ALA A 98 -2.66 -12.41 15.23
CA ALA A 98 -2.30 -11.88 16.55
C ALA A 98 -1.04 -11.00 16.53
N ASP A 99 -0.08 -11.29 15.64
CA ASP A 99 1.13 -10.48 15.45
C ASP A 99 0.85 -9.13 14.79
N VAL A 100 -0.25 -9.01 14.04
CA VAL A 100 -0.64 -7.74 13.39
C VAL A 100 -1.40 -6.83 14.35
N ILE A 101 -2.38 -7.36 15.10
CA ILE A 101 -3.19 -6.56 16.04
C ILE A 101 -2.33 -5.89 17.12
N LEU A 102 -2.76 -4.71 17.59
CA LEU A 102 -1.95 -3.84 18.45
C LEU A 102 -2.22 -4.04 19.95
N PHE A 103 -2.99 -5.06 20.32
CA PHE A 103 -3.37 -5.39 21.68
C PHE A 103 -3.40 -6.91 21.87
N ARG A 104 -3.25 -7.34 23.12
CA ARG A 104 -3.36 -8.73 23.56
C ARG A 104 -4.31 -8.85 24.74
N THR A 105 -4.71 -10.07 25.06
CA THR A 105 -5.43 -10.35 26.31
C THR A 105 -4.64 -9.83 27.52
N GLY A 106 -5.31 -9.04 28.35
CA GLY A 106 -4.75 -8.36 29.51
C GLY A 106 -4.32 -6.92 29.27
N ASP A 107 -4.11 -6.51 28.01
CA ASP A 107 -3.73 -5.13 27.67
C ASP A 107 -4.91 -4.16 27.86
N ARG A 108 -4.58 -2.87 27.97
CA ARG A 108 -5.56 -1.80 27.84
C ARG A 108 -5.64 -1.35 26.38
N ALA A 109 -6.85 -1.27 25.86
CA ALA A 109 -7.14 -0.83 24.51
C ALA A 109 -8.23 0.24 24.50
N THR A 110 -8.02 1.26 23.67
CA THR A 110 -9.05 2.26 23.32
C THR A 110 -9.74 1.86 22.03
N ALA A 111 -10.87 2.50 21.73
CA ALA A 111 -11.52 2.39 20.42
C ALA A 111 -10.52 2.62 19.25
N ARG A 112 -9.61 3.58 19.42
CA ARG A 112 -8.57 3.93 18.45
C ARG A 112 -7.61 2.77 18.18
N VAL A 113 -7.16 2.06 19.21
CA VAL A 113 -6.26 0.89 19.07
C VAL A 113 -6.97 -0.25 18.34
N LEU A 114 -8.26 -0.46 18.58
CA LEU A 114 -9.06 -1.45 17.86
C LEU A 114 -9.21 -1.06 16.38
N GLU A 115 -9.52 0.20 16.09
CA GLU A 115 -9.64 0.72 14.72
C GLU A 115 -8.32 0.66 13.95
N GLU A 116 -7.20 1.03 14.59
CA GLU A 116 -5.86 0.93 14.00
C GLU A 116 -5.46 -0.53 13.73
N SER A 117 -5.80 -1.46 14.63
CA SER A 117 -5.62 -2.90 14.42
C SER A 117 -6.44 -3.42 13.24
N GLU A 118 -7.68 -2.97 13.12
CA GLU A 118 -8.58 -3.32 12.00
C GLU A 118 -8.01 -2.84 10.65
N ARG A 119 -7.49 -1.62 10.60
CA ARG A 119 -6.79 -1.07 9.42
C ARG A 119 -5.51 -1.83 9.11
N ALA A 120 -4.70 -2.13 10.14
CA ALA A 120 -3.45 -2.88 9.99
C ALA A 120 -3.67 -4.28 9.42
N LEU A 121 -4.74 -4.97 9.85
CA LEU A 121 -5.17 -6.24 9.26
C LEU A 121 -5.64 -6.05 7.81
N ARG A 122 -6.47 -5.04 7.53
CA ARG A 122 -6.92 -4.76 6.16
C ARG A 122 -5.78 -4.35 5.22
N ALA A 123 -4.66 -3.84 5.71
CA ALA A 123 -3.51 -3.54 4.88
C ALA A 123 -2.77 -4.80 4.38
N LYS A 124 -3.12 -5.99 4.90
CA LYS A 124 -2.48 -7.25 4.49
C LYS A 124 -3.11 -7.80 3.21
N SER A 125 -2.26 -8.04 2.21
CA SER A 125 -2.62 -8.50 0.86
C SER A 125 -3.35 -9.85 0.85
N TYR A 126 -3.06 -10.71 1.84
CA TYR A 126 -3.65 -12.03 2.04
C TYR A 126 -5.03 -12.00 2.71
N LEU A 127 -5.51 -10.83 3.16
CA LEU A 127 -6.84 -10.65 3.72
C LEU A 127 -7.72 -9.83 2.77
N TYR A 128 -8.83 -10.41 2.35
CA TYR A 128 -9.87 -9.71 1.59
C TYR A 128 -10.46 -8.57 2.41
N ASP A 129 -10.84 -8.86 3.66
CA ASP A 129 -11.34 -7.88 4.62
C ASP A 129 -11.07 -8.35 6.07
N ALA A 130 -11.12 -7.42 7.01
CA ALA A 130 -10.98 -7.68 8.44
C ALA A 130 -11.88 -6.75 9.26
N ARG A 131 -12.39 -7.27 10.38
CA ARG A 131 -13.25 -6.58 11.34
C ARG A 131 -12.78 -6.87 12.75
N VAL A 132 -12.71 -5.84 13.59
CA VAL A 132 -12.44 -5.95 15.02
C VAL A 132 -13.71 -5.52 15.73
N LEU A 133 -14.43 -6.48 16.30
CA LEU A 133 -15.75 -6.30 16.88
C LEU A 133 -15.65 -6.39 18.39
N VAL A 134 -16.11 -5.38 19.12
CA VAL A 134 -16.37 -5.52 20.55
C VAL A 134 -17.63 -6.37 20.72
N ASN A 135 -17.48 -7.61 21.16
CA ASN A 135 -18.56 -8.57 21.26
C ASN A 135 -19.34 -8.43 22.57
N ARG A 136 -18.66 -8.03 23.64
CA ARG A 136 -19.24 -7.80 24.97
C ARG A 136 -18.43 -6.76 25.74
N VAL A 137 -19.13 -5.96 26.54
CA VAL A 137 -18.55 -5.01 27.50
C VAL A 137 -19.00 -5.41 28.90
N CYS A 138 -18.06 -5.48 29.83
CA CYS A 138 -18.25 -5.82 31.23
C CYS A 138 -17.56 -4.75 32.08
N GLU A 139 -18.27 -3.67 32.40
CA GLU A 139 -17.75 -2.52 33.15
C GLU A 139 -16.50 -1.89 32.49
N ASP A 140 -15.29 -2.27 32.90
CA ASP A 140 -13.99 -1.84 32.36
C ASP A 140 -13.34 -2.86 31.42
N ASP A 141 -13.89 -4.08 31.31
CA ASP A 141 -13.38 -5.12 30.43
C ASP A 141 -14.17 -5.22 29.13
N ILE A 142 -13.49 -5.61 28.06
CA ILE A 142 -14.08 -5.92 26.76
C ILE A 142 -13.65 -7.30 26.26
N GLU A 143 -14.56 -7.96 25.55
CA GLU A 143 -14.28 -9.17 24.79
C GLU A 143 -14.37 -8.85 23.30
N VAL A 144 -13.32 -9.18 22.57
CA VAL A 144 -13.13 -8.75 21.18
C VAL A 144 -13.15 -9.96 20.25
N ALA A 145 -13.90 -9.88 19.17
CA ALA A 145 -13.86 -10.83 18.07
C ALA A 145 -13.14 -10.20 16.87
N VAL A 146 -12.04 -10.80 16.44
CA VAL A 146 -11.30 -10.42 15.24
C VAL A 146 -11.72 -11.36 14.11
N VAL A 147 -12.51 -10.84 13.16
CA VAL A 147 -13.00 -11.61 12.02
C VAL A 147 -12.17 -11.27 10.79
N THR A 148 -11.58 -12.27 10.15
CA THR A 148 -10.82 -12.12 8.91
C THR A 148 -11.40 -12.99 7.83
N ARG A 149 -11.31 -12.54 6.58
CA ARG A 149 -11.58 -13.37 5.41
C ARG A 149 -10.34 -13.39 4.53
N ASP A 150 -9.79 -14.58 4.33
CA ASP A 150 -8.59 -14.76 3.52
C ASP A 150 -8.92 -14.71 2.02
N VAL A 151 -7.92 -14.39 1.21
CA VAL A 151 -7.95 -14.61 -0.24
C VAL A 151 -7.12 -15.83 -0.61
N TRP A 152 -7.33 -16.35 -1.82
CA TRP A 152 -6.41 -17.30 -2.42
C TRP A 152 -5.09 -16.60 -2.75
N THR A 153 -4.00 -17.02 -2.09
CA THR A 153 -2.70 -16.33 -2.18
C THR A 153 -1.73 -16.95 -3.19
N LEU A 154 -1.77 -18.27 -3.40
CA LEU A 154 -0.94 -18.96 -4.39
C LEU A 154 -1.48 -18.72 -5.80
N ALA A 155 -1.04 -17.66 -6.46
CA ALA A 155 -1.57 -17.26 -7.75
C ALA A 155 -0.47 -17.22 -8.83
N PRO A 156 -0.79 -17.59 -10.08
CA PRO A 156 0.06 -17.21 -11.19
C PRO A 156 0.12 -15.68 -11.25
N GLN A 157 1.33 -15.12 -11.34
CA GLN A 157 1.52 -13.73 -11.70
C GLN A 157 1.49 -13.65 -13.21
N VAL A 158 0.43 -13.06 -13.75
CA VAL A 158 0.33 -12.78 -15.19
C VAL A 158 0.06 -11.30 -15.33
N GLY A 159 1.07 -10.56 -15.76
CA GLY A 159 1.00 -9.18 -16.16
C GLY A 159 1.08 -9.10 -17.67
N PHE A 160 0.11 -8.46 -18.30
CA PHE A 160 0.24 -7.97 -19.66
C PHE A 160 -0.08 -6.49 -19.60
N THR A 161 0.85 -5.66 -20.04
CA THR A 161 0.60 -4.25 -20.24
C THR A 161 1.01 -3.84 -21.63
N ARG A 162 0.08 -3.26 -22.37
CA ARG A 162 0.38 -2.61 -23.65
C ARG A 162 0.20 -1.11 -23.46
N THR A 163 1.20 -0.32 -23.79
CA THR A 163 1.13 1.14 -23.69
C THR A 163 2.19 1.76 -24.59
N GLY A 164 1.85 2.85 -25.28
CA GLY A 164 2.71 3.51 -26.25
C GLY A 164 3.15 2.60 -27.41
N GLY A 165 2.34 1.61 -27.79
CA GLY A 165 2.68 0.61 -28.81
C GLY A 165 3.66 -0.49 -28.37
N GLU A 166 4.18 -0.45 -27.15
CA GLU A 166 5.10 -1.43 -26.57
C GLU A 166 4.35 -2.37 -25.60
N ASP A 167 4.77 -3.64 -25.60
CA ASP A 167 4.22 -4.65 -24.71
C ASP A 167 5.18 -4.85 -23.52
N ARG A 168 4.60 -5.04 -22.33
CA ARG A 168 5.27 -5.44 -21.10
C ARG A 168 4.62 -6.70 -20.61
N LEU A 169 5.43 -7.70 -20.34
CA LEU A 169 4.99 -9.03 -19.96
C LEU A 169 5.54 -9.37 -18.58
N GLU A 170 4.74 -10.04 -17.77
CA GLU A 170 5.18 -10.65 -16.53
C GLU A 170 4.52 -12.02 -16.40
N PHE A 171 5.33 -13.05 -16.20
CA PHE A 171 4.86 -14.41 -15.96
C PHE A 171 5.60 -15.00 -14.78
N GLY A 172 4.87 -15.42 -13.75
CA GLY A 172 5.48 -15.94 -12.54
C GLY A 172 4.51 -16.66 -11.64
N LEU A 173 4.99 -16.94 -10.44
CA LEU A 173 4.21 -17.51 -9.36
C LEU A 173 4.43 -16.66 -8.11
N SER A 174 3.34 -16.36 -7.41
CA SER A 174 3.38 -15.70 -6.11
C SER A 174 2.62 -16.53 -5.10
N ASP A 175 3.09 -16.51 -3.86
CA ASP A 175 2.26 -16.78 -2.70
C ASP A 175 2.43 -15.65 -1.68
N GLY A 176 1.35 -14.89 -1.43
CA GLY A 176 1.32 -13.80 -0.46
C GLY A 176 1.12 -14.23 1.00
N ASN A 177 1.05 -15.55 1.27
CA ASN A 177 0.88 -16.09 2.62
C ASN A 177 1.48 -17.50 2.70
N VAL A 178 2.76 -17.63 2.39
CA VAL A 178 3.47 -18.91 2.26
C VAL A 178 3.23 -19.77 3.49
N GLY A 179 2.49 -20.87 3.34
CA GLY A 179 2.18 -21.80 4.42
C GLY A 179 1.41 -21.19 5.61
N GLY A 180 0.65 -20.12 5.38
CA GLY A 180 -0.15 -19.42 6.39
C GLY A 180 0.66 -18.52 7.34
N THR A 181 1.91 -18.18 6.99
CA THR A 181 2.85 -17.44 7.84
C THR A 181 2.75 -15.91 7.72
N GLY A 182 1.99 -15.40 6.75
CA GLY A 182 1.96 -13.98 6.38
C GLY A 182 3.20 -13.52 5.59
N SER A 183 4.15 -14.41 5.31
CA SER A 183 5.27 -14.13 4.41
C SER A 183 4.83 -14.17 2.95
N GLU A 184 5.42 -13.30 2.13
CA GLU A 184 5.21 -13.22 0.70
C GLU A 184 6.47 -13.76 -0.03
N LEU A 185 6.26 -14.62 -1.03
CA LEU A 185 7.29 -15.08 -1.95
C LEU A 185 6.78 -14.93 -3.37
N SER A 186 7.58 -14.34 -4.25
CA SER A 186 7.33 -14.33 -5.68
C SER A 186 8.57 -14.70 -6.48
N ALA A 187 8.34 -15.37 -7.60
CA ALA A 187 9.31 -15.60 -8.65
C ALA A 187 8.63 -15.33 -9.99
N SER A 188 9.11 -14.34 -10.74
CA SER A 188 8.55 -13.97 -12.04
C SER A 188 9.65 -13.74 -13.06
N TRP A 189 9.38 -14.12 -14.30
CA TRP A 189 10.05 -13.56 -15.46
C TRP A 189 9.28 -12.31 -15.91
N PHE A 190 9.99 -11.29 -16.35
CA PHE A 190 9.39 -10.07 -16.85
C PHE A 190 10.14 -9.54 -18.09
N ASP A 191 9.43 -8.76 -18.88
CA ASP A 191 9.90 -8.00 -20.02
C ASP A 191 9.22 -6.63 -19.93
N ASP A 192 10.00 -5.58 -19.71
CA ASP A 192 9.54 -4.21 -19.58
C ASP A 192 10.06 -3.31 -20.71
N LEU A 193 9.86 -1.98 -20.61
CA LEU A 193 10.23 -1.05 -21.67
C LEU A 193 11.74 -0.89 -21.88
N ASP A 194 12.56 -1.35 -20.93
CA ASP A 194 14.01 -1.20 -20.95
C ASP A 194 14.75 -2.53 -20.92
N ARG A 195 14.21 -3.56 -20.29
CA ARG A 195 14.93 -4.80 -19.97
C ARG A 195 14.00 -6.01 -19.83
N SER A 196 14.60 -7.19 -19.90
CA SER A 196 13.95 -8.45 -19.56
C SER A 196 14.75 -9.21 -18.50
N GLY A 197 14.09 -9.97 -17.63
CA GLY A 197 14.78 -10.61 -16.53
C GLY A 197 13.94 -11.53 -15.67
N ILE A 198 14.55 -12.03 -14.60
CA ILE A 198 13.92 -12.84 -13.58
C ILE A 198 14.00 -12.09 -12.24
N ALA A 199 12.86 -11.96 -11.58
CA ALA A 199 12.70 -11.37 -10.26
C ALA A 199 12.33 -12.44 -9.24
N VAL A 200 13.05 -12.48 -8.12
CA VAL A 200 12.68 -13.23 -6.92
C VAL A 200 12.57 -12.26 -5.76
N ASN A 201 11.40 -12.21 -5.13
CA ASN A 201 11.16 -11.36 -3.97
C ASN A 201 10.65 -12.19 -2.80
N TYR A 202 11.21 -11.96 -1.62
CA TYR A 202 10.76 -12.54 -0.37
C TYR A 202 10.57 -11.44 0.67
N LEU A 203 9.41 -11.43 1.33
CA LEU A 203 9.08 -10.50 2.40
C LEU A 203 8.47 -11.28 3.57
N ASP A 204 9.11 -11.24 4.74
CA ASP A 204 8.50 -11.63 6.00
C ASP A 204 8.20 -10.37 6.82
N PRO A 205 6.92 -9.98 6.98
CA PRO A 205 6.56 -8.77 7.72
C PRO A 205 6.61 -8.93 9.24
N ASN A 206 6.77 -10.16 9.76
CA ASN A 206 6.77 -10.45 11.19
C ASN A 206 7.75 -11.58 11.54
N LEU A 207 9.01 -11.46 11.08
CA LEU A 207 10.04 -12.49 11.18
C LEU A 207 10.11 -13.07 12.59
N GLY A 208 9.85 -14.37 12.70
CA GLY A 208 9.86 -15.11 13.96
C GLY A 208 8.81 -14.65 14.99
N HIS A 209 7.60 -14.27 14.55
CA HIS A 209 6.53 -13.72 15.40
C HIS A 209 6.93 -12.42 16.13
N SER A 210 7.76 -11.63 15.48
CA SER A 210 8.20 -10.32 15.98
C SER A 210 7.65 -9.19 15.09
N ARG A 211 7.95 -7.94 15.44
CA ARG A 211 7.66 -6.78 14.56
C ARG A 211 8.83 -6.45 13.62
N THR A 212 9.79 -7.37 13.50
CA THR A 212 10.93 -7.26 12.61
C THR A 212 10.53 -7.78 11.24
N GLN A 213 10.94 -7.06 10.20
CA GLN A 213 10.66 -7.34 8.81
C GLN A 213 11.96 -7.73 8.12
N LEU A 214 11.89 -8.77 7.29
CA LEU A 214 12.97 -9.17 6.40
C LEU A 214 12.48 -9.05 4.96
N GLY A 215 13.17 -8.26 4.16
CA GLY A 215 12.97 -8.16 2.72
C GLY A 215 14.22 -8.63 1.98
N VAL A 216 14.03 -9.46 0.95
CA VAL A 216 15.08 -9.90 0.04
C VAL A 216 14.56 -9.76 -1.39
N THR A 217 15.32 -9.08 -2.23
CA THR A 217 15.06 -8.96 -3.67
C THR A 217 16.28 -9.41 -4.44
N VAL A 218 16.07 -10.25 -5.45
CA VAL A 218 17.08 -10.66 -6.43
C VAL A 218 16.48 -10.47 -7.81
N LEU A 219 17.20 -9.74 -8.67
CA LEU A 219 16.86 -9.49 -10.07
C LEU A 219 18.07 -9.86 -10.92
N ASP A 220 17.85 -10.69 -11.92
CA ASP A 220 18.82 -11.07 -12.94
C ASP A 220 18.25 -10.66 -14.30
N ASN A 221 18.83 -9.64 -14.92
CA ASN A 221 18.31 -9.00 -16.11
C ASN A 221 19.30 -9.15 -17.28
N ASP A 222 18.81 -9.00 -18.50
CA ASP A 222 19.64 -8.97 -19.71
C ASP A 222 20.62 -7.78 -19.75
N ASP A 223 20.35 -6.74 -18.97
CA ASP A 223 21.12 -5.49 -18.88
C ASP A 223 21.84 -5.28 -17.53
N GLY A 224 21.90 -6.32 -16.69
CA GLY A 224 22.52 -6.25 -15.37
C GLY A 224 21.72 -7.01 -14.31
N GLY A 225 21.64 -6.47 -13.09
CA GLY A 225 20.94 -7.15 -12.01
C GLY A 225 20.86 -6.33 -10.74
N ARG A 226 20.14 -6.85 -9.75
CA ARG A 226 20.04 -6.24 -8.43
C ARG A 226 19.94 -7.30 -7.36
N TRP A 227 20.65 -7.11 -6.25
CA TRP A 227 20.32 -7.79 -5.02
C TRP A 227 20.14 -6.77 -3.91
N ALA A 228 19.14 -6.99 -3.06
CA ALA A 228 18.84 -6.13 -1.94
C ALA A 228 18.40 -6.96 -0.74
N VAL A 229 18.89 -6.59 0.44
CA VAL A 229 18.47 -7.17 1.71
C VAL A 229 18.15 -6.04 2.67
N GLU A 230 16.99 -6.12 3.31
CA GLU A 230 16.54 -5.19 4.32
C GLU A 230 16.08 -5.93 5.56
N LEU A 231 16.60 -5.53 6.71
CA LEU A 231 16.13 -5.98 8.02
C LEU A 231 15.71 -4.75 8.82
N ALA A 232 14.44 -4.66 9.19
CA ALA A 232 13.92 -3.47 9.84
C ALA A 232 12.84 -3.77 10.88
N ARG A 233 12.78 -2.98 11.94
CA ARG A 233 11.59 -2.88 12.79
C ARG A 233 10.98 -1.49 12.55
N PRO A 234 9.97 -1.35 11.69
CA PRO A 234 9.42 -0.05 11.35
C PRO A 234 8.57 0.53 12.48
N PHE A 235 8.15 1.78 12.32
CA PHE A 235 7.04 2.33 13.08
C PHE A 235 5.70 1.73 12.60
N PHE A 236 5.41 0.50 13.00
CA PHE A 236 4.24 -0.27 12.56
C PHE A 236 2.90 0.22 13.13
N SER A 237 2.93 1.13 14.10
CA SER A 237 1.76 1.83 14.63
C SER A 237 2.08 3.29 14.92
N LEU A 238 1.04 4.11 15.08
CA LEU A 238 1.16 5.51 15.50
C LEU A 238 1.78 5.63 16.91
N ASP A 239 1.57 4.63 17.77
CA ASP A 239 2.10 4.61 19.14
C ASP A 239 3.48 3.91 19.27
N THR A 240 4.04 3.43 18.16
CA THR A 240 5.34 2.76 18.20
C THR A 240 6.44 3.73 18.62
N ARG A 241 7.17 3.40 19.70
CA ARG A 241 8.18 4.30 20.30
C ARG A 241 9.57 4.23 19.69
N ARG A 242 9.90 3.15 19.00
CA ARG A 242 11.25 2.89 18.48
C ARG A 242 11.19 2.18 17.13
N ALA A 243 12.10 2.54 16.24
CA ALA A 243 12.30 1.90 14.96
C ALA A 243 13.79 1.73 14.67
N TRP A 244 14.14 0.83 13.77
CA TRP A 244 15.48 0.69 13.22
C TRP A 244 15.42 0.00 11.86
N ALA A 245 16.42 0.25 11.02
CA ALA A 245 16.57 -0.43 9.73
C ALA A 245 18.05 -0.61 9.39
N VAL A 246 18.35 -1.70 8.70
CA VAL A 246 19.62 -1.95 8.02
C VAL A 246 19.30 -2.43 6.61
N ARG A 247 19.90 -1.80 5.62
CA ARG A 247 19.66 -2.08 4.21
C ARG A 247 20.97 -2.15 3.43
N MET A 248 21.06 -3.14 2.56
CA MET A 248 22.12 -3.30 1.56
C MET A 248 21.46 -3.45 0.19
N ASP A 249 21.95 -2.73 -0.81
CA ASP A 249 21.44 -2.78 -2.19
C ASP A 249 22.61 -2.63 -3.15
N GLN A 250 22.75 -3.56 -4.09
CA GLN A 250 23.67 -3.44 -5.22
C GLN A 250 22.87 -3.61 -6.49
N ARG A 251 23.15 -2.76 -7.47
CA ARG A 251 22.46 -2.72 -8.77
C ARG A 251 23.42 -2.44 -9.89
N GLU A 252 23.18 -3.08 -11.01
CA GLU A 252 23.81 -2.85 -12.30
C GLU A 252 22.69 -2.80 -13.34
N SER A 253 22.72 -1.80 -14.22
CA SER A 253 21.65 -1.58 -15.21
C SER A 253 22.13 -0.70 -16.35
N GLU A 254 21.60 -0.92 -17.55
CA GLU A 254 21.68 0.05 -18.63
C GLU A 254 20.55 1.10 -18.49
N GLN A 255 20.90 2.35 -18.77
CA GLN A 255 20.03 3.52 -18.73
C GLN A 255 19.98 4.14 -20.12
N GLY A 256 18.85 4.01 -20.79
CA GLY A 256 18.59 4.65 -22.08
C GLY A 256 18.26 6.13 -21.90
N LEU A 257 18.83 6.98 -22.74
CA LEU A 257 18.45 8.38 -22.85
C LEU A 257 17.60 8.60 -24.09
N TYR A 258 16.46 9.28 -23.90
CA TYR A 258 15.39 9.37 -24.88
C TYR A 258 15.12 10.80 -25.33
N LEU A 259 14.74 10.93 -26.60
CA LEU A 259 14.20 12.15 -27.22
C LEU A 259 13.13 11.75 -28.24
N LEU A 260 11.89 12.20 -28.05
CA LEU A 260 10.73 11.83 -28.89
C LEU A 260 10.62 10.31 -29.08
N ASP A 261 10.49 9.53 -27.99
CA ASP A 261 10.50 8.04 -27.99
C ASP A 261 11.82 7.36 -28.42
N ARG A 262 12.76 8.08 -29.03
CA ARG A 262 13.99 7.49 -29.57
C ARG A 262 15.14 7.51 -28.57
N LYS A 263 15.72 6.34 -28.35
CA LYS A 263 16.96 6.17 -27.58
C LYS A 263 18.16 6.73 -28.36
N TYR A 264 18.81 7.78 -27.86
CA TYR A 264 19.96 8.43 -28.52
C TYR A 264 21.31 8.12 -27.85
N ALA A 265 21.30 7.69 -26.58
CA ALA A 265 22.48 7.27 -25.83
C ALA A 265 22.13 6.20 -24.79
N VAL A 266 23.14 5.44 -24.37
CA VAL A 266 23.01 4.41 -23.33
C VAL A 266 24.18 4.50 -22.37
N LEU A 267 23.88 4.59 -21.08
CA LEU A 267 24.83 4.57 -19.98
C LEU A 267 24.67 3.28 -19.18
N GLU A 268 25.75 2.60 -18.84
CA GLU A 268 25.78 1.61 -17.77
C GLU A 268 25.86 2.35 -16.43
N ALA A 269 25.05 1.92 -15.46
CA ALA A 269 25.06 2.44 -14.10
C ALA A 269 25.23 1.31 -13.09
N LYS A 270 26.32 1.37 -12.32
CA LYS A 270 26.62 0.47 -11.19
C LYS A 270 26.42 1.25 -9.91
N THR A 271 25.58 0.74 -9.01
CA THR A 271 25.30 1.38 -7.71
C THR A 271 25.48 0.37 -6.59
N ARG A 272 26.23 0.75 -5.56
CA ARG A 272 26.38 -0.01 -4.30
C ARG A 272 25.96 0.89 -3.16
N SER A 273 25.02 0.45 -2.33
CA SER A 273 24.55 1.24 -1.20
C SER A 273 24.35 0.44 0.07
N PHE A 274 24.59 1.12 1.17
CA PHE A 274 24.39 0.64 2.53
C PHE A 274 23.73 1.74 3.35
N GLU A 275 22.74 1.38 4.16
CA GLU A 275 22.11 2.30 5.09
C GLU A 275 21.84 1.59 6.42
N ALA A 276 22.10 2.30 7.52
CA ALA A 276 21.70 1.88 8.86
C ALA A 276 21.10 3.06 9.61
N SER A 277 19.96 2.82 10.28
CA SER A 277 19.21 3.88 10.95
C SER A 277 18.52 3.43 12.23
N ARG A 278 18.23 4.40 13.08
CA ARG A 278 17.38 4.26 14.27
C ARG A 278 16.40 5.41 14.37
N GLY A 279 15.21 5.11 14.88
CA GLY A 279 14.16 6.09 15.09
C GLY A 279 13.53 5.97 16.48
N PHE A 280 13.01 7.10 16.96
CA PHE A 280 12.26 7.21 18.20
C PHE A 280 11.03 8.11 18.04
N SER A 281 10.02 7.85 18.85
CA SER A 281 8.76 8.59 18.90
C SER A 281 8.22 8.60 20.32
N ASN A 282 7.49 9.65 20.67
CA ASN A 282 6.75 9.73 21.93
C ASN A 282 5.40 8.99 21.87
N GLY A 283 5.09 8.34 20.74
CA GLY A 283 3.79 7.74 20.47
C GLY A 283 2.80 8.76 19.92
N LEU A 284 1.51 8.44 20.01
CA LEU A 284 0.46 9.38 19.61
C LEU A 284 0.18 10.38 20.74
N VAL A 285 0.28 11.68 20.44
CA VAL A 285 -0.08 12.79 21.34
C VAL A 285 -0.96 13.78 20.58
N ASP A 286 -2.13 14.13 21.11
CA ASP A 286 -3.07 15.11 20.52
C ASP A 286 -3.33 14.88 19.01
N ARG A 287 -3.60 13.61 18.65
CA ARG A 287 -3.79 13.10 17.28
C ARG A 287 -2.55 13.04 16.40
N PHE A 288 -1.36 13.37 16.88
CA PHE A 288 -0.12 13.31 16.10
C PHE A 288 0.89 12.31 16.64
N ALA A 289 1.47 11.51 15.77
CA ALA A 289 2.70 10.77 16.02
C ALA A 289 3.88 11.57 15.48
N THR A 290 4.82 11.95 16.35
CA THR A 290 6.05 12.65 15.95
C THR A 290 7.24 11.71 16.07
N ARG A 291 7.92 11.48 14.96
CA ARG A 291 9.00 10.51 14.81
C ARG A 291 10.28 11.23 14.38
N TRP A 292 11.36 10.93 15.07
CA TRP A 292 12.69 11.36 14.69
C TRP A 292 13.51 10.12 14.35
N SER A 293 14.24 10.17 13.25
CA SER A 293 15.16 9.13 12.84
C SER A 293 16.52 9.73 12.54
N TYR A 294 17.57 8.96 12.76
CA TYR A 294 18.92 9.31 12.35
C TYR A 294 19.64 8.06 11.86
N GLY A 295 20.59 8.24 10.96
CA GLY A 295 21.29 7.13 10.35
C GLY A 295 22.53 7.56 9.61
N TYR A 296 23.15 6.59 8.96
CA TYR A 296 24.26 6.77 8.05
C TYR A 296 23.93 6.07 6.74
N ARG A 297 24.25 6.71 5.62
CA ARG A 297 24.12 6.16 4.27
C ARG A 297 25.44 6.29 3.52
N TYR A 298 25.79 5.20 2.84
CA TYR A 298 26.84 5.14 1.83
C TYR A 298 26.20 4.74 0.50
N GLU A 299 26.52 5.46 -0.57
CA GLU A 299 26.10 5.17 -1.94
C GLU A 299 27.26 5.47 -2.87
N ASP A 300 27.72 4.46 -3.58
CA ASP A 300 28.75 4.57 -4.61
C ASP A 300 28.09 4.31 -5.97
N ARG A 301 28.23 5.25 -6.90
CA ARG A 301 27.61 5.19 -8.23
C ARG A 301 28.66 5.44 -9.30
N GLU A 302 28.91 4.41 -10.11
CA GLU A 302 29.80 4.44 -11.27
C GLU A 302 28.96 4.47 -12.55
N LEU A 303 29.38 5.28 -13.52
CA LEU A 303 28.73 5.43 -14.82
C LEU A 303 29.72 5.13 -15.95
N ALA A 304 29.26 4.45 -17.00
CA ALA A 304 30.04 4.25 -18.21
C ALA A 304 29.18 4.41 -19.46
N GLN A 305 29.66 5.13 -20.47
CA GLN A 305 28.93 5.23 -21.73
C GLN A 305 29.13 3.97 -22.58
N LEU A 306 28.02 3.30 -22.91
CA LEU A 306 28.03 2.10 -23.74
C LEU A 306 27.86 2.42 -25.23
N ARG A 307 26.88 3.28 -25.56
CA ARG A 307 26.49 3.56 -26.96
C ARG A 307 25.91 4.97 -27.13
N GLY A 308 25.86 5.43 -28.39
CA GLY A 308 25.15 6.64 -28.81
C GLY A 308 25.94 7.94 -28.72
N ALA A 309 25.24 9.08 -28.70
CA ALA A 309 25.87 10.41 -28.68
C ALA A 309 26.65 10.64 -27.37
N PRO A 310 27.81 11.32 -27.38
CA PRO A 310 28.57 11.61 -26.17
C PRO A 310 27.73 12.30 -25.09
N VAL A 311 27.76 11.78 -23.87
CA VAL A 311 27.07 12.35 -22.70
C VAL A 311 28.12 12.74 -21.66
N ASP A 312 27.98 13.92 -21.06
CA ASP A 312 28.81 14.28 -19.90
C ASP A 312 28.21 13.66 -18.64
N PHE A 313 29.02 12.87 -17.94
CA PHE A 313 28.63 12.20 -16.69
C PHE A 313 29.82 12.14 -15.74
N ARG A 314 29.53 11.98 -14.47
CA ARG A 314 30.53 11.79 -13.42
C ARG A 314 30.10 10.68 -12.49
N ASP A 315 31.07 9.89 -12.06
CA ASP A 315 30.89 9.01 -10.92
C ASP A 315 30.60 9.84 -9.67
N ARG A 316 29.87 9.26 -8.73
CA ARG A 316 29.50 9.94 -7.49
C ARG A 316 29.52 8.97 -6.33
N THR A 317 30.21 9.37 -5.27
CA THR A 317 30.18 8.66 -3.99
C THR A 317 29.59 9.58 -2.93
N LEU A 318 28.52 9.14 -2.29
CA LEU A 318 27.89 9.83 -1.17
C LEU A 318 28.10 9.00 0.11
N GLY A 319 28.74 9.59 1.10
CA GLY A 319 28.87 9.03 2.44
C GLY A 319 28.44 10.09 3.43
N TYR A 320 27.37 9.84 4.21
CA TYR A 320 26.80 10.87 5.07
C TYR A 320 25.99 10.37 6.26
N PRO A 321 26.10 11.02 7.43
CA PRO A 321 25.07 10.96 8.45
C PRO A 321 23.84 11.77 8.00
N TRP A 322 22.66 11.36 8.45
CA TRP A 322 21.41 12.06 8.20
C TRP A 322 20.49 12.06 9.41
N VAL A 323 19.58 13.05 9.44
CA VAL A 323 18.47 13.15 10.39
C VAL A 323 17.18 13.31 9.60
N SER A 324 16.13 12.62 10.03
CA SER A 324 14.79 12.72 9.47
C SER A 324 13.77 13.04 10.56
N TYR A 325 12.86 13.96 10.22
CA TYR A 325 11.69 14.31 10.99
C TYR A 325 10.45 13.85 10.24
N GLU A 326 9.58 13.09 10.90
CA GLU A 326 8.27 12.69 10.39
C GLU A 326 7.18 13.06 11.39
N ARG A 327 6.07 13.62 10.91
CA ARG A 327 4.88 13.88 11.72
C ARG A 327 3.63 13.38 10.99
N VAL A 328 2.86 12.52 11.66
CA VAL A 328 1.71 11.81 11.09
C VAL A 328 0.46 12.09 11.94
N GLU A 329 -0.61 12.56 11.33
CA GLU A 329 -1.91 12.76 11.97
C GLU A 329 -2.76 11.49 11.92
N ASP A 330 -3.43 11.12 13.02
CA ASP A 330 -4.42 10.03 13.05
C ASP A 330 -5.74 10.53 12.44
N ASP A 331 -5.83 10.49 11.12
CA ASP A 331 -7.06 10.75 10.38
C ASP A 331 -7.20 9.80 9.20
N PHE A 332 -8.18 8.90 9.31
CA PHE A 332 -8.48 7.87 8.33
C PHE A 332 -9.98 7.77 8.12
N ALA A 333 -10.37 7.49 6.89
CA ALA A 333 -11.75 7.31 6.50
C ALA A 333 -11.94 5.97 5.77
N LYS A 334 -12.87 5.15 6.27
CA LYS A 334 -13.38 4.02 5.49
C LYS A 334 -14.25 4.55 4.36
N SER A 335 -13.99 4.07 3.15
CA SER A 335 -14.75 4.37 1.93
C SER A 335 -14.96 3.10 1.10
N ARG A 336 -15.75 3.23 0.04
CA ARG A 336 -15.90 2.27 -1.05
C ARG A 336 -16.02 3.05 -2.35
N ASN A 337 -15.70 2.42 -3.47
CA ASN A 337 -15.84 3.02 -4.79
C ASN A 337 -15.03 4.32 -4.91
N VAL A 338 -13.78 4.31 -4.41
CA VAL A 338 -12.77 5.34 -4.67
C VAL A 338 -11.95 4.88 -5.87
N ASP A 339 -11.07 3.90 -5.68
CA ASP A 339 -10.34 3.21 -6.74
C ASP A 339 -10.79 1.76 -6.90
N ARG A 340 -11.23 1.13 -5.81
CA ARG A 340 -11.68 -0.27 -5.79
C ARG A 340 -13.18 -0.40 -6.09
N LEU A 341 -13.57 -1.58 -6.56
CA LEU A 341 -14.93 -1.93 -6.92
C LEU A 341 -15.62 -2.64 -5.75
N GLN A 342 -16.58 -1.96 -5.11
CA GLN A 342 -17.46 -2.48 -4.05
C GLN A 342 -16.73 -3.00 -2.79
N SER A 343 -15.43 -2.71 -2.65
CA SER A 343 -14.59 -3.19 -1.57
C SER A 343 -14.25 -2.08 -0.57
N THR A 344 -13.98 -2.46 0.69
CA THR A 344 -13.58 -1.51 1.74
C THR A 344 -12.18 -0.94 1.46
N GLU A 345 -12.08 0.39 1.51
CA GLU A 345 -10.85 1.17 1.31
C GLU A 345 -10.60 2.03 2.55
N ASP A 346 -9.39 2.00 3.09
CA ASP A 346 -8.96 2.89 4.18
C ASP A 346 -8.19 4.07 3.59
N ILE A 347 -8.85 5.22 3.47
CA ILE A 347 -8.24 6.42 2.91
C ILE A 347 -7.59 7.21 4.04
N TYR A 348 -6.28 7.47 3.93
CA TYR A 348 -5.58 8.38 4.82
C TYR A 348 -5.94 9.83 4.47
N LEU A 349 -6.48 10.56 5.44
CA LEU A 349 -6.88 11.97 5.31
C LEU A 349 -5.98 12.90 6.13
N GLY A 350 -5.11 12.36 6.97
CA GLY A 350 -4.33 13.16 7.90
C GLY A 350 -3.19 13.92 7.22
N ARG A 351 -2.72 14.98 7.88
CA ARG A 351 -1.47 15.63 7.50
C ARG A 351 -0.30 14.71 7.80
N ARG A 352 0.54 14.44 6.81
CA ARG A 352 1.82 13.76 6.98
C ARG A 352 2.93 14.61 6.40
N TYR A 353 3.96 14.84 7.20
CA TYR A 353 5.16 15.56 6.82
C TYR A 353 6.35 14.64 7.02
N SER A 354 7.29 14.63 6.09
CA SER A 354 8.61 14.07 6.31
C SER A 354 9.67 14.96 5.68
N LEU A 355 10.79 15.13 6.37
CA LEU A 355 11.96 15.83 5.88
C LEU A 355 13.20 15.08 6.37
N LEU A 356 14.09 14.73 5.45
CA LEU A 356 15.41 14.18 5.71
C LEU A 356 16.45 15.19 5.23
N VAL A 357 17.44 15.43 6.08
CA VAL A 357 18.62 16.24 5.77
C VAL A 357 19.85 15.41 6.12
N GLY A 358 20.72 15.20 5.13
CA GLY A 358 22.03 14.58 5.27
C GLY A 358 23.15 15.52 4.83
N TYR A 359 24.37 15.29 5.29
CA TYR A 359 25.55 16.05 4.88
C TYR A 359 26.65 15.09 4.41
N SER A 360 26.87 15.06 3.10
CA SER A 360 27.88 14.23 2.44
C SER A 360 29.18 14.99 2.28
N ASP A 361 30.26 14.35 2.66
CA ASP A 361 31.62 14.89 2.60
C ASP A 361 32.64 13.73 2.60
N ALA A 362 33.85 13.99 2.10
CA ALA A 362 34.96 13.04 2.12
C ALA A 362 35.26 12.49 3.53
N ALA A 363 35.07 13.29 4.59
CA ALA A 363 35.25 12.85 5.98
C ALA A 363 34.30 11.71 6.41
N PHE A 364 33.19 11.53 5.68
CA PHE A 364 32.20 10.49 5.93
C PHE A 364 32.21 9.40 4.85
N GLY A 365 33.22 9.37 3.99
CA GLY A 365 33.35 8.42 2.88
C GLY A 365 32.59 8.82 1.61
N GLY A 366 32.20 10.10 1.47
CA GLY A 366 31.77 10.66 0.20
C GLY A 366 32.95 11.02 -0.71
N ASP A 367 32.64 11.59 -1.87
CA ASP A 367 33.61 12.25 -2.74
C ASP A 367 34.05 13.63 -2.18
N ASP A 368 34.95 14.32 -2.88
CA ASP A 368 35.52 15.61 -2.45
C ASP A 368 34.52 16.77 -2.51
N ASP A 369 33.35 16.57 -3.11
CA ASP A 369 32.32 17.58 -3.25
C ASP A 369 31.33 17.49 -2.06
N SER A 370 31.45 18.43 -1.12
CA SER A 370 30.54 18.52 0.02
C SER A 370 29.12 18.93 -0.40
N ARG A 371 28.10 18.16 0.01
CA ARG A 371 26.70 18.38 -0.39
C ARG A 371 25.71 18.08 0.74
N LEU A 372 24.67 18.90 0.86
CA LEU A 372 23.47 18.55 1.63
C LEU A 372 22.56 17.66 0.79
N VAL A 373 22.20 16.51 1.34
CA VAL A 373 21.22 15.59 0.76
C VAL A 373 19.86 15.90 1.34
N LEU A 374 18.89 16.26 0.48
CA LEU A 374 17.57 16.67 0.89
C LEU A 374 16.51 15.73 0.32
N ASN A 375 15.62 15.25 1.17
CA ASN A 375 14.42 14.52 0.76
C ASN A 375 13.24 14.99 1.61
N GLY A 376 12.12 15.32 0.99
CA GLY A 376 10.95 15.76 1.72
C GLY A 376 9.65 15.31 1.07
N SER A 377 8.63 15.07 1.89
CA SER A 377 7.28 14.87 1.41
C SER A 377 6.24 15.45 2.36
N PHE A 378 5.12 15.83 1.78
CA PHE A 378 3.94 16.33 2.44
C PHE A 378 2.71 15.72 1.78
N GLN A 379 1.71 15.33 2.57
CA GLN A 379 0.39 15.01 2.07
C GLN A 379 -0.69 15.39 3.09
N ASP A 380 -1.88 15.65 2.59
CA ASP A 380 -3.07 15.94 3.38
C ASP A 380 -4.33 15.53 2.60
N GLY A 381 -5.43 15.34 3.31
CA GLY A 381 -6.69 14.90 2.74
C GLY A 381 -7.90 15.55 3.40
N HIS A 382 -8.90 15.85 2.59
CA HIS A 382 -10.15 16.38 3.06
C HIS A 382 -11.33 15.60 2.49
N ARG A 383 -12.29 15.27 3.34
CA ARG A 383 -13.55 14.66 2.96
C ARG A 383 -14.71 15.46 3.56
N THR A 384 -15.70 15.78 2.74
CA THR A 384 -16.92 16.45 3.22
C THR A 384 -17.72 15.55 4.17
N ALA A 385 -18.53 16.15 5.04
CA ALA A 385 -19.33 15.40 6.02
C ALA A 385 -20.32 14.41 5.36
N ASP A 386 -20.84 14.73 4.17
CA ASP A 386 -21.70 13.84 3.38
C ASP A 386 -20.93 12.74 2.61
N GLY A 387 -19.59 12.77 2.67
CA GLY A 387 -18.69 11.83 2.00
C GLY A 387 -18.69 11.92 0.48
N ARG A 388 -19.31 12.96 -0.11
CA ARG A 388 -19.43 13.11 -1.57
C ARG A 388 -18.15 13.63 -2.19
N HIS A 389 -17.50 14.60 -1.55
CA HIS A 389 -16.25 15.17 -2.03
C HIS A 389 -15.08 14.60 -1.23
N LEU A 390 -14.06 14.16 -1.94
CA LEU A 390 -12.78 13.71 -1.38
C LEU A 390 -11.67 14.41 -2.17
N THR A 391 -10.79 15.11 -1.48
CA THR A 391 -9.61 15.75 -2.03
C THR A 391 -8.39 15.22 -1.30
N LEU A 392 -7.41 14.71 -2.03
CA LEU A 392 -6.10 14.31 -1.52
C LEU A 392 -5.06 15.12 -2.27
N PHE A 393 -4.05 15.63 -1.58
CA PHE A 393 -2.97 16.36 -2.24
C PHE A 393 -1.67 16.19 -1.49
N GLY A 394 -0.57 16.41 -2.20
CA GLY A 394 0.74 16.32 -1.61
C GLY A 394 1.82 16.89 -2.49
N ALA A 395 3.01 16.97 -1.92
CA ALA A 395 4.22 17.39 -2.57
C ALA A 395 5.36 16.50 -2.12
N GLN A 396 6.33 16.27 -2.99
CA GLN A 396 7.55 15.55 -2.66
C GLN A 396 8.72 16.15 -3.41
N PHE A 397 9.92 16.02 -2.85
CA PHE A 397 11.14 16.38 -3.55
C PHE A 397 12.34 15.56 -3.07
N ASP A 398 13.31 15.40 -3.96
CA ASP A 398 14.65 14.92 -3.68
C ASP A 398 15.66 15.81 -4.40
N GLY A 399 16.84 16.00 -3.83
CA GLY A 399 17.91 16.75 -4.47
C GLY A 399 19.14 16.94 -3.60
N LEU A 400 20.18 17.49 -4.22
CA LEU A 400 21.47 17.78 -3.62
C LEU A 400 21.71 19.28 -3.64
N LEU A 401 22.19 19.83 -2.52
CA LEU A 401 22.60 21.23 -2.42
C LEU A 401 24.09 21.27 -2.10
N ASP A 402 24.90 21.67 -3.08
CA ASP A 402 26.33 21.91 -2.93
C ASP A 402 26.59 22.98 -1.84
N THR A 403 27.49 22.69 -0.89
CA THR A 403 27.76 23.62 0.22
C THR A 403 28.75 24.72 -0.12
N ASP A 404 29.60 24.52 -1.12
CA ASP A 404 30.65 25.46 -1.51
C ASP A 404 30.10 26.48 -2.53
N GLY A 405 29.25 26.02 -3.44
CA GLY A 405 28.64 26.84 -4.49
C GLY A 405 27.17 27.21 -4.27
N GLY A 406 26.46 26.54 -3.35
CA GLY A 406 25.01 26.70 -3.19
C GLY A 406 24.19 26.19 -4.38
N ALA A 407 24.80 25.42 -5.27
CA ALA A 407 24.14 24.88 -6.46
C ALA A 407 23.19 23.74 -6.08
N LEU A 408 21.95 23.83 -6.58
CA LEU A 408 20.95 22.77 -6.44
C LEU A 408 21.05 21.83 -7.65
N THR A 409 21.47 20.59 -7.40
CA THR A 409 21.72 19.55 -8.41
C THR A 409 20.92 18.29 -8.11
N ASP A 410 20.72 17.44 -9.12
CA ASP A 410 19.90 16.22 -9.07
C ASP A 410 18.52 16.44 -8.44
N PHE A 411 17.95 17.64 -8.61
CA PHE A 411 16.71 18.02 -7.94
C PHE A 411 15.51 17.63 -8.78
N LEU A 412 14.58 16.91 -8.16
CA LEU A 412 13.24 16.65 -8.68
C LEU A 412 12.22 16.96 -7.59
N GLY A 413 11.28 17.84 -7.89
CA GLY A 413 10.12 18.12 -7.06
C GLY A 413 8.84 17.82 -7.83
N SER A 414 7.83 17.27 -7.15
CA SER A 414 6.49 17.12 -7.71
C SER A 414 5.40 17.48 -6.72
N VAL A 415 4.28 17.97 -7.26
CA VAL A 415 3.04 18.23 -6.55
C VAL A 415 1.95 17.40 -7.21
N TRP A 416 1.11 16.76 -6.41
CA TRP A 416 -0.01 15.96 -6.89
C TRP A 416 -1.31 16.32 -6.20
N LEU A 417 -2.41 16.18 -6.94
CA LEU A 417 -3.77 16.41 -6.49
C LEU A 417 -4.65 15.28 -7.00
N ARG A 418 -5.55 14.78 -6.16
CA ARG A 418 -6.63 13.84 -6.52
C ARG A 418 -7.93 14.36 -5.94
N TYR A 419 -8.95 14.41 -6.76
CA TYR A 419 -10.27 14.86 -6.39
C TYR A 419 -11.30 13.83 -6.87
N ARG A 420 -12.26 13.52 -6.02
CA ARG A 420 -13.39 12.65 -6.33
C ARG A 420 -14.68 13.29 -5.87
N TYR A 421 -15.65 13.35 -6.78
CA TYR A 421 -17.02 13.74 -6.51
C TYR A 421 -17.97 12.56 -6.76
N ARG A 422 -18.52 12.00 -5.68
CA ARG A 422 -19.54 10.94 -5.73
C ARG A 422 -20.91 11.55 -6.05
N GLN A 423 -21.30 11.47 -7.32
CA GLN A 423 -22.63 11.90 -7.76
C GLN A 423 -23.71 10.95 -7.23
N THR A 424 -23.48 9.64 -7.33
CA THR A 424 -24.39 8.58 -6.86
C THR A 424 -23.59 7.44 -6.22
N PRO A 425 -24.22 6.44 -5.58
CA PRO A 425 -23.50 5.26 -5.09
C PRO A 425 -22.73 4.47 -6.17
N ARG A 426 -23.10 4.63 -7.45
CA ARG A 426 -22.51 3.93 -8.59
C ARG A 426 -21.76 4.83 -9.58
N LEU A 427 -21.77 6.14 -9.38
CA LEU A 427 -21.18 7.10 -10.31
C LEU A 427 -20.33 8.12 -9.56
N ALA A 428 -19.08 8.25 -9.96
CA ALA A 428 -18.18 9.25 -9.40
C ALA A 428 -17.28 9.86 -10.48
N PHE A 429 -17.23 11.19 -10.47
CA PHE A 429 -16.23 11.95 -11.19
C PHE A 429 -14.91 11.93 -10.42
N HIS A 430 -13.80 11.73 -11.13
CA HIS A 430 -12.44 11.74 -10.62
C HIS A 430 -11.59 12.70 -11.44
N ALA A 431 -10.74 13.47 -10.78
CA ALA A 431 -9.71 14.30 -11.41
C ALA A 431 -8.40 14.09 -10.67
N SER A 432 -7.30 13.85 -11.38
CA SER A 432 -5.96 13.81 -10.80
C SER A 432 -5.00 14.66 -11.61
N GLY A 433 -4.07 15.32 -10.94
CA GLY A 433 -3.02 16.11 -11.57
C GLY A 433 -1.68 15.88 -10.91
N THR A 434 -0.61 15.87 -11.69
CA THR A 434 0.78 15.89 -11.21
C THR A 434 1.54 16.97 -11.95
N TRP A 435 2.27 17.80 -11.23
CA TRP A 435 3.19 18.81 -11.76
C TRP A 435 4.58 18.50 -11.25
N SER A 436 5.57 18.47 -12.15
CA SER A 436 6.95 18.14 -11.81
C SER A 436 7.90 19.24 -12.30
N TYR A 437 8.91 19.50 -11.49
CA TYR A 437 10.01 20.39 -11.82
C TYR A 437 11.32 19.69 -11.48
N ALA A 438 12.23 19.71 -12.44
CA ALA A 438 13.55 19.14 -12.34
C ALA A 438 14.59 20.22 -12.57
N ARG A 439 15.74 20.09 -11.92
CA ARG A 439 16.88 20.98 -12.10
C ARG A 439 18.18 20.20 -12.02
N ASP A 440 18.99 20.37 -13.06
CA ASP A 440 20.34 19.80 -13.16
C ASP A 440 20.37 18.32 -12.75
N LEU A 441 19.48 17.54 -13.37
CA LEU A 441 19.40 16.11 -13.14
C LEU A 441 20.70 15.45 -13.57
N ARG A 442 21.06 14.36 -12.89
CA ARG A 442 22.15 13.49 -13.32
C ARG A 442 21.95 13.04 -14.77
N ALA A 443 23.07 12.75 -15.43
CA ALA A 443 23.12 12.33 -16.82
C ALA A 443 22.23 11.12 -17.16
N ASP A 444 22.00 10.24 -16.20
CA ASP A 444 21.20 9.01 -16.31
C ASP A 444 19.76 9.16 -15.79
N ARG A 445 19.28 10.40 -15.59
CA ARG A 445 17.92 10.69 -15.10
C ARG A 445 17.25 11.76 -15.98
N GLN A 446 16.07 11.44 -16.51
CA GLN A 446 15.27 12.35 -17.33
C GLN A 446 13.84 12.50 -16.77
N LEU A 447 13.26 13.68 -16.91
CA LEU A 447 11.83 13.87 -16.73
C LEU A 447 11.14 13.66 -18.09
N LEU A 448 10.49 12.51 -18.22
CA LEU A 448 9.82 12.05 -19.44
C LEU A 448 8.30 12.04 -19.24
N LEU A 449 7.54 12.17 -20.33
CA LEU A 449 6.08 12.10 -20.35
C LEU A 449 5.60 11.32 -21.58
N GLY A 450 4.68 10.38 -21.40
CA GLY A 450 4.13 9.55 -22.46
C GLY A 450 3.03 8.62 -21.95
N GLY A 451 2.73 7.57 -22.73
CA GLY A 451 1.71 6.57 -22.39
C GLY A 451 1.92 5.91 -21.04
N ASP A 452 3.17 5.55 -20.71
CA ASP A 452 3.55 4.81 -19.52
C ASP A 452 3.31 5.57 -18.21
N ASN A 453 3.19 6.90 -18.25
CA ASN A 453 3.05 7.74 -17.06
C ASN A 453 1.90 8.77 -17.13
N GLY A 454 0.92 8.56 -18.01
CA GLY A 454 -0.40 9.18 -17.88
C GLY A 454 -1.13 9.52 -19.17
N LEU A 455 -0.43 9.63 -20.31
CA LEU A 455 -1.03 10.02 -21.60
C LEU A 455 -1.35 8.79 -22.45
N ARG A 456 -2.40 8.05 -22.07
CA ARG A 456 -2.68 6.69 -22.55
C ARG A 456 -2.79 6.55 -24.07
N GLY A 457 -3.08 7.62 -24.80
CA GLY A 457 -3.17 7.62 -26.27
C GLY A 457 -1.85 7.89 -27.00
N PHE A 458 -0.73 8.04 -26.30
CA PHE A 458 0.55 8.46 -26.87
C PHE A 458 1.67 7.43 -26.65
N PRO A 459 2.73 7.45 -27.48
CA PRO A 459 3.95 6.65 -27.26
C PRO A 459 4.54 6.84 -25.86
N ASN A 460 5.30 5.85 -25.39
CA ASN A 460 6.05 5.98 -24.14
C ASN A 460 7.16 7.01 -24.33
N ARG A 461 7.50 7.76 -23.26
CA ARG A 461 8.63 8.71 -23.29
C ARG A 461 8.58 9.72 -24.45
N TYR A 462 7.36 10.15 -24.82
CA TYR A 462 7.10 10.96 -26.00
C TYR A 462 7.63 12.39 -25.88
N GLN A 463 7.48 13.02 -24.72
CA GLN A 463 8.01 14.34 -24.41
C GLN A 463 9.06 14.26 -23.30
N ALA A 464 10.04 15.15 -23.34
CA ALA A 464 11.07 15.30 -22.32
C ALA A 464 11.09 16.75 -21.85
N GLY A 465 11.60 17.01 -20.65
CA GLY A 465 11.69 18.37 -20.14
C GLY A 465 12.45 18.51 -18.83
N ASP A 466 12.51 19.74 -18.35
CA ASP A 466 12.83 20.06 -16.94
C ASP A 466 11.57 20.45 -16.16
N ARG A 467 10.42 20.53 -16.84
CA ARG A 467 9.09 20.75 -16.29
C ARG A 467 8.12 19.80 -16.96
N SER A 468 7.16 19.32 -16.19
CA SER A 468 6.03 18.59 -16.75
C SER A 468 4.74 18.79 -15.96
N PHE A 469 3.60 18.60 -16.63
CA PHE A 469 2.34 18.35 -15.96
C PHE A 469 1.56 17.27 -16.69
N VAL A 470 0.74 16.53 -15.95
CA VAL A 470 -0.26 15.61 -16.49
C VAL A 470 -1.51 15.69 -15.62
N VAL A 471 -2.67 15.78 -16.27
CA VAL A 471 -3.98 15.86 -15.64
C VAL A 471 -4.90 14.85 -16.31
N THR A 472 -5.55 14.02 -15.50
CA THR A 472 -6.50 13.00 -15.92
C THR A 472 -7.86 13.30 -15.32
N PHE A 473 -8.90 13.30 -16.15
CA PHE A 473 -10.30 13.31 -15.74
C PHE A 473 -10.91 11.94 -16.04
N GLU A 474 -11.64 11.35 -15.10
CA GLU A 474 -12.40 10.11 -15.32
C GLU A 474 -13.82 10.22 -14.77
N GLU A 475 -14.82 9.85 -15.55
CA GLU A 475 -16.17 9.56 -15.06
C GLU A 475 -16.29 8.05 -14.84
N ARG A 476 -16.33 7.61 -13.58
CA ARG A 476 -16.29 6.19 -13.20
C ARG A 476 -17.65 5.64 -12.84
N TYR A 477 -18.01 4.51 -13.45
CA TYR A 477 -19.20 3.73 -13.16
C TYR A 477 -18.87 2.43 -12.42
N PHE A 478 -19.44 2.25 -11.24
CA PHE A 478 -19.29 1.09 -10.38
C PHE A 478 -20.54 0.21 -10.49
N SER A 479 -20.44 -0.89 -11.24
CA SER A 479 -21.59 -1.79 -11.41
C SER A 479 -21.75 -2.73 -10.22
N ASP A 480 -22.93 -3.33 -10.08
CA ASP A 480 -23.16 -4.43 -9.13
C ASP A 480 -22.82 -5.80 -9.76
N LEU A 481 -22.38 -5.83 -11.02
CA LEU A 481 -22.07 -7.06 -11.74
C LEU A 481 -20.93 -7.78 -11.02
N TYR A 482 -21.20 -9.03 -10.64
CA TYR A 482 -20.26 -9.87 -9.90
C TYR A 482 -20.14 -11.23 -10.55
N LEU A 483 -19.31 -11.30 -11.59
CA LEU A 483 -19.15 -12.46 -12.45
C LEU A 483 -18.61 -13.63 -11.65
N PHE A 484 -19.35 -14.74 -11.67
CA PHE A 484 -19.01 -16.00 -11.00
C PHE A 484 -18.71 -15.87 -9.50
N ARG A 485 -19.15 -14.77 -8.84
CA ARG A 485 -18.75 -14.43 -7.46
C ARG A 485 -17.23 -14.34 -7.27
N ILE A 486 -16.51 -13.94 -8.31
CA ILE A 486 -15.06 -13.75 -8.30
C ILE A 486 -14.70 -12.32 -8.73
N LEU A 487 -15.24 -11.87 -9.86
CA LEU A 487 -14.79 -10.64 -10.52
C LEU A 487 -15.87 -9.54 -10.48
N ARG A 488 -15.52 -8.39 -9.90
CA ARG A 488 -16.32 -7.15 -9.97
C ARG A 488 -15.97 -6.40 -11.24
N VAL A 489 -16.97 -5.72 -11.82
CA VAL A 489 -16.82 -4.98 -13.08
C VAL A 489 -17.21 -3.51 -12.90
N GLY A 490 -16.42 -2.62 -13.48
CA GLY A 490 -16.70 -1.19 -13.60
C GLY A 490 -16.36 -0.68 -15.00
N ALA A 491 -16.67 0.57 -15.26
CA ALA A 491 -16.32 1.25 -16.50
C ALA A 491 -15.89 2.70 -16.22
N ALA A 492 -15.16 3.31 -17.14
CA ALA A 492 -14.78 4.72 -17.07
C ALA A 492 -14.83 5.37 -18.45
N LEU A 493 -15.19 6.66 -18.50
CA LEU A 493 -14.83 7.55 -19.59
C LEU A 493 -13.68 8.43 -19.09
N PHE A 494 -12.68 8.70 -19.92
CA PHE A 494 -11.52 9.48 -19.47
C PHE A 494 -11.02 10.48 -20.51
N ALA A 495 -10.30 11.48 -20.02
CA ALA A 495 -9.52 12.42 -20.81
C ALA A 495 -8.20 12.71 -20.08
N ASP A 496 -7.09 12.59 -20.79
CA ASP A 496 -5.74 12.87 -20.28
C ASP A 496 -5.18 14.09 -21.02
N VAL A 497 -4.50 14.99 -20.29
CA VAL A 497 -3.90 16.22 -20.83
C VAL A 497 -2.55 16.42 -20.18
N GLY A 498 -1.50 16.68 -20.96
CA GLY A 498 -0.17 16.84 -20.40
C GLY A 498 0.83 17.52 -21.30
N ARG A 499 1.96 17.89 -20.70
CA ARG A 499 3.13 18.45 -21.38
C ARG A 499 4.40 18.22 -20.58
N ALA A 500 5.51 17.89 -21.24
CA ALA A 500 6.87 18.10 -20.74
C ALA A 500 7.62 19.08 -21.66
N TRP A 501 8.48 19.92 -21.10
CA TRP A 501 9.25 20.93 -21.85
C TRP A 501 10.49 21.43 -21.08
N PHE A 502 11.41 22.08 -21.79
CA PHE A 502 12.56 22.79 -21.22
C PHE A 502 12.35 24.32 -21.20
N SER A 503 12.82 25.04 -20.16
CA SER A 503 12.84 26.52 -20.22
C SER A 503 13.93 27.03 -21.15
N GLY A 504 13.56 27.86 -22.13
CA GLY A 504 14.52 28.52 -23.02
C GLY A 504 15.12 27.61 -24.09
N GLY A 505 14.60 26.39 -24.25
CA GLY A 505 14.85 25.56 -25.42
C GLY A 505 14.22 26.19 -26.68
N PRO A 506 14.65 25.79 -27.89
CA PRO A 506 13.99 26.26 -29.10
C PRO A 506 12.48 25.98 -29.02
N ASP A 507 11.66 26.93 -29.48
CA ASP A 507 10.18 26.84 -29.58
C ASP A 507 9.69 25.67 -30.48
N GLU A 508 10.58 24.74 -30.84
CA GLU A 508 10.45 23.69 -31.84
C GLU A 508 10.25 22.29 -31.24
N GLU A 509 9.93 22.15 -29.95
CA GLU A 509 9.36 20.88 -29.47
C GLU A 509 7.94 20.72 -30.06
N PRO A 510 7.68 19.73 -30.94
CA PRO A 510 6.68 19.93 -31.97
C PRO A 510 5.21 19.88 -31.51
N PHE A 511 4.91 19.59 -30.23
CA PHE A 511 3.54 19.18 -29.84
C PHE A 511 2.90 19.97 -28.70
N GLY A 512 3.59 20.92 -28.07
CA GLY A 512 2.99 21.75 -27.01
C GLY A 512 2.23 20.92 -25.97
N ILE A 513 1.01 21.34 -25.62
CA ILE A 513 0.10 20.54 -24.78
C ILE A 513 -0.58 19.48 -25.65
N ILE A 514 -0.50 18.23 -25.23
CA ILE A 514 -1.13 17.08 -25.87
C ILE A 514 -2.24 16.50 -25.00
N ALA A 515 -3.22 15.86 -25.63
CA ALA A 515 -4.38 15.30 -24.94
C ALA A 515 -4.91 14.05 -25.65
N ASP A 516 -5.51 13.14 -24.90
CA ASP A 516 -6.25 11.99 -25.40
C ASP A 516 -7.59 11.82 -24.66
N VAL A 517 -8.52 11.09 -25.27
CA VAL A 517 -9.81 10.72 -24.68
C VAL A 517 -10.05 9.25 -24.86
N GLY A 518 -10.82 8.64 -23.96
CA GLY A 518 -11.02 7.21 -24.06
C GLY A 518 -12.12 6.64 -23.19
N VAL A 519 -12.28 5.33 -23.35
CA VAL A 519 -13.23 4.51 -22.58
C VAL A 519 -12.50 3.32 -21.99
N GLY A 520 -12.84 2.96 -20.75
CA GLY A 520 -12.15 1.92 -19.99
C GLY A 520 -13.09 0.94 -19.33
N LEU A 521 -12.70 -0.32 -19.25
CA LEU A 521 -13.31 -1.33 -18.38
C LEU A 521 -12.40 -1.61 -17.20
N ARG A 522 -12.99 -1.81 -16.03
CA ARG A 522 -12.28 -2.05 -14.77
C ARG A 522 -12.71 -3.38 -14.18
N PHE A 523 -11.74 -4.19 -13.76
CA PHE A 523 -11.99 -5.50 -13.20
C PHE A 523 -11.22 -5.68 -11.89
N GLU A 524 -11.90 -6.15 -10.85
CA GLU A 524 -11.26 -6.45 -9.56
C GLU A 524 -11.68 -7.84 -9.10
N SER A 525 -10.69 -8.67 -8.76
CA SER A 525 -10.94 -9.97 -8.15
C SER A 525 -11.12 -9.81 -6.64
N THR A 526 -12.19 -10.42 -6.12
CA THR A 526 -12.49 -10.48 -4.68
C THR A 526 -11.88 -11.71 -4.00
N ARG A 527 -11.26 -12.61 -4.77
CA ARG A 527 -10.79 -13.93 -4.31
C ARG A 527 -9.29 -14.12 -4.40
N THR A 528 -8.60 -13.20 -5.05
CA THR A 528 -7.14 -13.19 -5.21
C THR A 528 -6.59 -11.86 -4.69
N GLN A 529 -5.27 -11.68 -4.77
CA GLN A 529 -4.53 -10.53 -4.24
C GLN A 529 -5.32 -9.22 -4.20
N ARG A 530 -5.52 -8.71 -2.98
CA ARG A 530 -6.27 -7.48 -2.71
C ARG A 530 -5.55 -6.26 -3.26
N GLY A 531 -6.31 -5.26 -3.71
CA GLY A 531 -5.79 -3.92 -4.03
C GLY A 531 -5.25 -3.76 -5.45
N ARG A 532 -5.42 -4.76 -6.33
CA ARG A 532 -5.13 -4.65 -7.77
C ARG A 532 -6.42 -4.55 -8.58
N VAL A 533 -6.51 -3.52 -9.44
CA VAL A 533 -7.60 -3.34 -10.40
C VAL A 533 -7.03 -3.43 -11.81
N LEU A 534 -7.58 -4.32 -12.63
CA LEU A 534 -7.22 -4.44 -14.04
C LEU A 534 -8.01 -3.41 -14.85
N HIS A 535 -7.30 -2.65 -15.67
CA HIS A 535 -7.84 -1.63 -16.56
C HIS A 535 -7.66 -2.09 -18.00
N LEU A 536 -8.73 -2.10 -18.78
CA LEU A 536 -8.70 -2.25 -20.22
C LEU A 536 -9.19 -0.94 -20.83
N ASP A 537 -8.28 -0.07 -21.23
CA ASP A 537 -8.58 1.30 -21.67
C ASP A 537 -8.31 1.43 -23.19
N PHE A 538 -9.27 1.97 -23.93
CA PHE A 538 -9.17 2.37 -25.33
C PHE A 538 -9.03 3.88 -25.39
N ALA A 539 -7.88 4.38 -25.85
CA ALA A 539 -7.55 5.80 -25.91
C ALA A 539 -7.40 6.28 -27.36
N TRP A 540 -7.86 7.49 -27.64
CA TRP A 540 -7.74 8.19 -28.92
C TRP A 540 -6.98 9.49 -28.69
N PRO A 541 -5.76 9.64 -29.23
CA PRO A 541 -5.04 10.91 -29.16
C PRO A 541 -5.77 12.01 -29.93
N LEU A 542 -5.73 13.23 -29.40
CA LEU A 542 -6.34 14.43 -30.00
C LEU A 542 -5.30 15.33 -30.69
N ALA A 543 -4.04 14.88 -30.76
CA ALA A 543 -2.96 15.56 -31.46
C ALA A 543 -2.28 14.59 -32.43
N ASP A 544 -1.82 15.10 -33.57
CA ASP A 544 -1.07 14.33 -34.57
C ASP A 544 0.44 14.52 -34.38
N GLY A 545 1.23 13.50 -34.74
CA GLY A 545 2.68 13.54 -34.63
C GLY A 545 3.35 12.20 -34.98
N PRO A 546 4.70 12.16 -35.09
CA PRO A 546 5.44 10.92 -35.27
C PRO A 546 5.11 9.92 -34.16
N GLY A 547 4.95 8.64 -34.51
CA GLY A 547 4.65 7.58 -33.55
C GLY A 547 3.21 7.56 -33.02
N ILE A 548 2.41 8.61 -33.24
CA ILE A 548 1.02 8.67 -32.78
C ILE A 548 0.12 7.88 -33.73
N GLY A 549 -0.54 6.85 -33.19
CA GLY A 549 -1.53 6.04 -33.90
C GLY A 549 -2.96 6.58 -33.78
N GLY A 550 -3.91 5.99 -34.51
CA GLY A 550 -5.31 6.43 -34.47
C GLY A 550 -6.07 6.04 -33.20
N ALA A 551 -5.75 4.90 -32.59
CA ALA A 551 -6.30 4.44 -31.32
C ALA A 551 -5.30 3.51 -30.63
N GLU A 552 -5.26 3.58 -29.31
CA GLU A 552 -4.39 2.78 -28.46
C GLU A 552 -5.23 1.91 -27.53
N LEU A 553 -4.90 0.62 -27.48
CA LEU A 553 -5.47 -0.31 -26.51
C LEU A 553 -4.44 -0.58 -25.43
N THR A 554 -4.79 -0.21 -24.20
CA THR A 554 -3.96 -0.48 -23.03
C THR A 554 -4.65 -1.47 -22.10
N LEU A 555 -3.87 -2.44 -21.61
CA LEU A 555 -4.24 -3.27 -20.48
C LEU A 555 -3.28 -2.92 -19.35
N THR A 556 -3.73 -2.59 -18.15
CA THR A 556 -2.82 -2.29 -17.03
C THR A 556 -3.36 -2.86 -15.72
N ALA A 557 -2.48 -3.32 -14.82
CA ALA A 557 -2.85 -3.62 -13.45
C ALA A 557 -2.45 -2.43 -12.56
N ARG A 558 -3.42 -1.73 -11.96
CA ARG A 558 -3.16 -0.59 -11.08
C ARG A 558 -3.39 -0.95 -9.63
N GLN A 559 -2.52 -0.45 -8.75
CA GLN A 559 -2.70 -0.55 -7.31
C GLN A 559 -3.66 0.56 -6.84
N ALA A 560 -4.63 0.18 -6.02
CA ALA A 560 -5.54 1.13 -5.37
C ALA A 560 -4.84 1.91 -4.24
N LEU A 561 -5.39 3.09 -3.92
CA LEU A 561 -4.95 3.97 -2.83
C LEU A 561 -4.82 3.30 -1.46
#